data_AF-A0A841I6U4-F1
#
_entry.id   AF-A0A841I6U4-F1
#
_cell.length_a   1.000
_cell.length_b   1.000
_cell.length_c   1.000
_cell.angle_alpha   90.00
_cell.angle_beta   90.00
_cell.angle_gamma   90.00
#
_symmetry.space_group_name_H-M   'P 1'
#
loop_
_entity.id
_entity.type
_entity.pdbx_description
1 polymer ?
#
loop_
_entity_poly.entity_id
_entity_poly.type
_entity_poly.pdbx_seq_one_letter_code
_entity_poly.pdbx_strand_id
1 'polypeptide(L)' 'MNDKPDMNDLMRQAQEAAERARKYARMGRNEVALASADHFEQGAATAYRNRNLEQLQMNLEAARELERALKAKLGVN' A
#
# COMPACT_ATOMS: atom_id res chain seq x y z
N MET A 1 27.04 -3.73 -8.11
CA MET A 1 25.86 -2.85 -8.01
C MET A 1 25.12 -3.28 -6.76
N ASN A 2 24.85 -2.37 -5.83
CA ASN A 2 24.13 -2.73 -4.61
C ASN A 2 22.64 -2.52 -4.90
N ASP A 3 22.05 -3.46 -5.64
CA ASP A 3 20.68 -3.41 -6.21
C ASP A 3 19.58 -3.60 -5.15
N LYS A 4 19.86 -3.27 -3.89
CA LYS A 4 18.86 -3.37 -2.83
C LYS A 4 17.95 -2.14 -2.91
N PRO A 5 16.63 -2.32 -3.06
CA PRO A 5 15.71 -1.20 -3.14
C PRO A 5 15.78 -0.33 -1.88
N ASP A 6 15.75 1.00 -2.07
CA ASP A 6 15.80 1.96 -0.96
C ASP A 6 14.52 1.85 -0.11
N MET A 7 14.69 1.58 1.18
CA MET A 7 13.59 1.45 2.13
C MET A 7 12.77 2.74 2.26
N ASN A 8 13.38 3.91 2.08
CA ASN A 8 12.66 5.19 2.07
C ASN A 8 11.71 5.27 0.89
N ASP A 9 12.18 4.90 -0.29
CA ASP A 9 11.36 4.88 -1.50
C ASP A 9 10.25 3.82 -1.41
N LEU A 10 10.54 2.65 -0.85
CA LEU A 10 9.53 1.62 -0.63
C LEU A 10 8.46 2.08 0.36
N MET A 11 8.85 2.74 1.45
CA MET A 11 7.91 3.28 2.43
C MET A 11 7.03 4.38 1.82
N ARG A 12 7.63 5.31 1.09
CA ARG A 12 6.88 6.36 0.37
C ARG A 12 5.88 5.76 -0.62
N GLN A 13 6.31 4.78 -1.42
CA GLN A 13 5.42 4.09 -2.35
C GLN A 13 4.28 3.35 -1.64
N ALA A 14 4.51 2.80 -0.44
CA ALA A 14 3.48 2.10 0.33
C ALA A 14 2.42 3.07 0.83
N GLN A 15 2.84 4.25 1.33
CA GLN A 15 1.93 5.31 1.75
C GLN A 15 1.09 5.85 0.59
N GLU A 16 1.72 6.12 -0.56
CA GLU A 16 1.02 6.57 -1.77
C GLU A 16 -0.01 5.54 -2.25
N ALA A 17 0.34 4.25 -2.28
CA ALA A 17 -0.58 3.18 -2.67
C ALA A 17 -1.75 3.05 -1.68
N ALA A 18 -1.47 3.10 -0.37
CA ALA A 18 -2.50 3.06 0.66
C ALA A 18 -3.44 4.27 0.58
N GLU A 19 -2.92 5.48 0.36
CA GLU A 19 -3.74 6.68 0.18
C GLU A 19 -4.67 6.57 -1.03
N ARG A 20 -4.16 6.11 -2.18
CA ARG A 20 -4.98 5.89 -3.39
C ARG A 20 -6.02 4.79 -3.15
N ALA A 21 -5.65 3.70 -2.49
CA ALA A 21 -6.58 2.65 -2.10
C ALA A 21 -7.70 3.18 -1.19
N ARG A 22 -7.38 4.00 -0.17
CA ARG A 22 -8.39 4.66 0.68
C ARG A 22 -9.33 5.55 -0.12
N LYS A 23 -8.79 6.34 -1.05
CA LYS A 23 -9.59 7.20 -1.93
C LYS A 23 -10.61 6.37 -2.73
N TYR A 24 -10.16 5.31 -3.39
CA TYR A 24 -11.04 4.43 -4.15
C TYR A 24 -12.03 3.66 -3.26
N ALA A 25 -11.59 3.17 -2.10
CA ALA A 25 -12.45 2.52 -1.12
C ALA A 25 -13.60 3.44 -0.67
N ARG A 26 -13.32 4.72 -0.39
CA ARG A 26 -14.33 5.73 -0.05
C ARG A 26 -15.31 5.98 -1.21
N MET A 27 -14.81 6.12 -2.44
CA MET A 27 -15.66 6.26 -3.64
C MET A 27 -16.61 5.07 -3.81
N GLY A 28 -16.11 3.86 -3.59
CA GLY A 28 -16.88 2.61 -3.67
C GLY A 28 -17.65 2.25 -2.41
N ARG A 29 -17.65 3.10 -1.36
CA ARG A 29 -18.24 2.85 -0.04
C ARG A 29 -17.86 1.47 0.54
N ASN A 30 -16.59 1.08 0.36
CA ASN A 30 -16.06 -0.21 0.78
C ASN A 30 -15.21 -0.04 2.04
N GLU A 31 -15.85 -0.18 3.21
CA GLU A 31 -15.20 -0.01 4.52
C GLU A 31 -14.13 -1.07 4.80
N VAL A 32 -14.33 -2.30 4.31
CA VAL A 32 -13.33 -3.37 4.45
C VAL A 32 -12.04 -2.99 3.74
N ALA A 33 -12.15 -2.49 2.50
CA ALA A 33 -10.98 -2.03 1.75
C ALA A 33 -10.31 -0.80 2.39
N LEU A 34 -11.09 0.07 3.04
CA LEU A 34 -10.52 1.20 3.79
C LEU A 34 -9.66 0.69 4.94
N ALA A 35 -10.20 -0.23 5.76
CA ALA A 35 -9.47 -0.83 6.87
C ALA A 35 -8.24 -1.62 6.41
N SER A 36 -8.32 -2.33 5.27
CA SER A 36 -7.17 -3.02 4.69
C SER A 36 -6.06 -2.06 4.26
N ALA A 37 -6.41 -0.92 3.64
CA ALA A 37 -5.42 0.09 3.26
C ALA A 37 -4.68 0.67 4.49
N ASP A 38 -5.42 0.95 5.57
CA ASP A 38 -4.83 1.40 6.85
C ASP A 38 -3.92 0.32 7.45
N HIS A 39 -4.34 -0.94 7.40
CA HIS A 39 -3.54 -2.06 7.91
C HIS A 39 -2.22 -2.22 7.16
N PHE A 40 -2.23 -2.15 5.82
CA PHE A 40 -1.00 -2.25 5.03
C PHE A 40 -0.05 -1.08 5.26
N GLU A 41 -0.56 0.15 5.43
CA GLU A 41 0.29 1.30 5.78
C GLU A 41 0.94 1.14 7.16
N GLN A 42 0.18 0.70 8.17
CA GLN A 42 0.72 0.45 9.51
C GLN A 42 1.74 -0.70 9.51
N GLY A 43 1.49 -1.75 8.73
CA GLY A 43 2.41 -2.87 8.50
C GLY A 43 3.71 -2.39 7.84
N ALA A 44 3.62 -1.57 6.79
CA ALA A 44 4.77 -0.94 6.14
C ALA A 44 5.56 -0.06 7.10
N ALA A 45 4.90 0.80 7.88
CA ALA A 45 5.55 1.67 8.85
C ALA A 45 6.30 0.86 9.92
N THR A 46 5.73 -0.26 10.37
CA THR A 46 6.37 -1.17 11.32
C THR A 46 7.58 -1.87 10.70
N ALA A 47 7.43 -2.39 9.48
CA ALA A 47 8.53 -3.02 8.74
C ALA A 47 9.69 -2.04 8.49
N TYR A 48 9.37 -0.80 8.12
CA TYR A 48 10.35 0.27 7.90
C TYR A 48 11.14 0.58 9.18
N ARG A 49 10.44 0.79 10.33
CA ARG A 49 11.10 1.00 11.62
C ARG A 49 12.00 -0.16 12.03
N ASN A 50 11.57 -1.39 11.75
CA ASN A 50 12.32 -2.61 12.07
C ASN A 50 13.42 -2.93 11.03
N ARG A 51 13.60 -2.10 10.00
CA ARG A 51 14.51 -2.33 8.88
C ARG A 51 14.28 -3.70 8.20
N ASN A 52 13.03 -4.17 8.18
CA ASN A 52 12.63 -5.39 7.52
C ASN A 52 12.20 -5.09 6.07
N LEU A 53 13.14 -5.29 5.14
CA LEU A 53 12.94 -5.00 3.72
C LEU A 53 11.84 -5.86 3.09
N GLU A 54 11.87 -7.17 3.34
CA GLU A 54 10.93 -8.14 2.76
C GLU A 54 9.49 -7.82 3.19
N GLN A 55 9.27 -7.61 4.49
CA GLN A 55 7.95 -7.25 5.00
C GLN A 55 7.46 -5.90 4.48
N LEU A 56 8.37 -4.94 4.26
CA LEU A 56 8.03 -3.65 3.67
C LEU A 56 7.57 -3.83 2.21
N GLN A 57 8.28 -4.65 1.43
CA GLN A 57 7.90 -4.98 0.05
C GLN A 57 6.55 -5.71 -0.01
N MET A 58 6.31 -6.66 0.89
CA MET A 58 5.02 -7.36 0.96
C MET A 58 3.85 -6.41 1.24
N ASN A 59 4.00 -5.48 2.20
CA ASN A 59 2.94 -4.51 2.49
C ASN A 59 2.72 -3.53 1.33
N LEU A 60 3.79 -3.11 0.65
CA LEU A 60 3.69 -2.29 -0.56
C LEU A 60 2.94 -3.03 -1.67
N GLU A 61 3.28 -4.29 -1.94
CA GLU A 61 2.62 -5.09 -2.97
C GLU A 61 1.13 -5.28 -2.67
N ALA A 62 0.79 -5.62 -1.44
CA ALA A 62 -0.60 -5.76 -0.99
C ALA A 62 -1.38 -4.45 -1.14
N ALA A 63 -0.80 -3.30 -0.77
CA ALA A 63 -1.42 -1.99 -0.97
C ALA A 63 -1.65 -1.67 -2.46
N ARG A 64 -0.69 -2.02 -3.34
CA ARG A 64 -0.81 -1.84 -4.79
C ARG A 64 -1.86 -2.76 -5.41
N GLU A 65 -1.95 -4.01 -4.97
CA GLU A 65 -2.98 -4.93 -5.42
C GLU A 65 -4.37 -4.45 -5.04
N LEU A 66 -4.54 -3.99 -3.80
CA LEU A 66 -5.79 -3.39 -3.34
C LEU A 66 -6.13 -2.14 -4.17
N GLU A 67 -5.17 -1.25 -4.40
CA GLU A 67 -5.34 -0.08 -5.27
C GLU A 67 -5.83 -0.49 -6.66
N ARG A 68 -5.15 -1.44 -7.32
CA ARG A 68 -5.49 -1.93 -8.67
C ARG A 68 -6.88 -2.54 -8.70
N ALA A 69 -7.22 -3.38 -7.73
CA ALA A 69 -8.53 -4.03 -7.65
C ALA A 69 -9.66 -3.01 -7.47
N LEU A 70 -9.47 -2.01 -6.61
CA LEU A 70 -10.46 -0.95 -6.40
C LEU A 70 -10.59 -0.04 -7.63
N LYS A 71 -9.47 0.33 -8.25
CA LYS A 71 -9.44 1.13 -9.49
C LYS A 71 -10.20 0.42 -10.61
N ALA A 72 -9.94 -0.87 -10.82
CA ALA A 72 -10.63 -1.69 -11.81
C ALA A 72 -12.13 -1.80 -11.52
N LYS A 73 -12.52 -2.01 -10.25
CA LYS A 73 -13.93 -2.10 -9.84
C LYS A 73 -14.70 -0.80 -10.06
N LEU A 74 -14.05 0.35 -9.92
CA LEU A 74 -14.66 1.66 -10.13
C LEU A 74 -14.63 2.13 -11.60
N GLY A 75 -13.90 1.44 -12.48
CA GLY A 75 -13.73 1.86 -13.87
C GLY A 75 -13.00 3.19 -14.04
N VAL A 76 -12.16 3.57 -13.08
CA VAL A 76 -11.38 4.82 -13.14
C VAL A 76 -10.12 4.56 -13.96
N ASN A 77 -9.91 5.29 -15.06
CA ASN A 77 -8.68 5.26 -15.87
C ASN A 77 -7.60 6.17 -15.29
#